data_AF-A0A0R0DAV2-F1
#
_entry.id   AF-A0A0R0DAV2-F1
#
_cell.length_a   1.000
_cell.length_b   1.000
_cell.length_c   1.000
_cell.angle_alpha   90.00
_cell.angle_beta   90.00
_cell.angle_gamma   90.00
#
_symmetry.space_group_name_H-M   'P 1'
#
loop_
_entity.id
_entity.type
_entity.pdbx_description
1 polymer ?
#
loop_
_entity_poly.entity_id
_entity_poly.type
_entity_poly.pdbx_seq_one_letter_code
_entity_poly.pdbx_strand_id
1 'polypeptide(L)' 'MNNARFTRRMGQLVVVMLGVVMVAVAVARLPAPGRESGSWDYVDAAGNVIGQGWMDCSGQITNWGSTNGRFANIEIFRCN' A
#
# COMPACT_ATOMS: atom_id res chain seq x y z
N MET A 1 -27.53 -24.21 -28.92
CA MET A 1 -27.86 -23.55 -27.62
C MET A 1 -26.57 -23.00 -27.00
N ASN A 2 -26.61 -21.77 -26.49
CA ASN A 2 -25.91 -21.33 -25.27
C ASN A 2 -24.42 -20.89 -25.25
N ASN A 3 -23.86 -20.20 -26.25
CA ASN A 3 -22.48 -19.66 -26.10
C ASN A 3 -22.39 -18.15 -25.82
N ALA A 4 -23.34 -17.32 -26.30
CA ALA A 4 -23.25 -15.86 -26.19
C ALA A 4 -23.68 -15.30 -24.82
N ARG A 5 -24.60 -15.98 -24.12
CA ARG A 5 -25.05 -15.56 -22.76
C ARG A 5 -24.05 -15.98 -21.68
N PHE A 6 -23.31 -17.07 -21.93
CA PHE A 6 -22.31 -17.60 -21.01
C PHE A 6 -21.04 -16.74 -21.00
N THR A 7 -20.57 -16.33 -22.19
CA THR A 7 -19.43 -15.40 -22.35
C THR A 7 -19.69 -14.02 -21.77
N ARG A 8 -20.92 -13.47 -21.88
CA ARG A 8 -21.28 -12.19 -21.24
C ARG A 8 -21.25 -12.25 -19.71
N ARG A 9 -21.72 -13.34 -19.10
CA ARG A 9 -21.71 -13.51 -17.63
C ARG A 9 -20.31 -13.78 -17.09
N MET A 10 -19.47 -14.52 -17.84
CA MET A 10 -18.06 -14.68 -17.51
C MET A 10 -17.29 -13.34 -17.60
N GLY A 11 -17.58 -12.52 -18.61
CA GLY A 11 -16.96 -11.19 -18.74
C GLY A 11 -17.23 -10.28 -17.54
N GLN A 12 -18.45 -10.25 -17.02
CA GLN A 12 -18.77 -9.48 -15.81
C GLN A 12 -18.06 -9.98 -14.55
N LEU A 13 -17.95 -11.30 -14.36
CA LEU A 13 -17.24 -11.86 -13.21
C LEU A 13 -15.74 -11.56 -13.25
N VAL A 14 -15.13 -11.58 -14.45
CA VAL A 14 -13.73 -11.21 -14.64
C VAL A 14 -13.51 -9.73 -14.30
N VAL A 15 -14.41 -8.82 -14.71
CA VAL A 15 -14.32 -7.39 -14.37
C VAL A 15 -14.49 -7.14 -12.87
N VAL A 16 -15.41 -7.83 -12.20
CA VAL A 16 -15.61 -7.70 -10.75
C VAL A 16 -14.41 -8.25 -9.97
N MET A 17 -13.88 -9.42 -10.36
CA MET A 17 -12.67 -9.99 -9.77
C MET A 17 -11.46 -9.07 -9.95
N LEU A 18 -11.26 -8.52 -11.15
CA LEU A 18 -10.18 -7.55 -11.41
C LEU A 18 -10.37 -6.27 -10.58
N GLY A 19 -11.61 -5.80 -10.41
CA GLY A 19 -11.92 -4.67 -9.52
C GLY A 19 -11.56 -4.95 -8.06
N VAL A 20 -11.85 -6.16 -7.55
CA VAL A 20 -11.52 -6.56 -6.16
C VAL A 20 -10.00 -6.76 -5.98
N VAL A 21 -9.29 -7.31 -6.96
CA VAL A 21 -7.83 -7.50 -6.90
C VAL A 21 -7.10 -6.16 -6.94
N MET A 22 -7.55 -5.17 -7.74
CA MET A 22 -6.96 -3.82 -7.74
C MET A 22 -7.14 -3.10 -6.40
N VAL A 23 -8.23 -3.36 -5.66
CA VAL A 23 -8.43 -2.86 -4.29
C VAL A 23 -7.48 -3.54 -3.30
N ALA A 24 -7.06 -4.79 -3.55
CA ALA A 24 -6.11 -5.52 -2.70
C ALA A 24 -4.63 -5.10 -2.89
N VAL A 25 -4.27 -4.43 -3.99
CA VAL A 25 -2.89 -4.00 -4.29
C VAL A 25 -2.44 -2.78 -3.45
N ALA A 26 -3.32 -2.19 -2.63
CA ALA A 26 -3.02 -0.98 -1.86
C ALA A 26 -2.55 -1.19 -0.40
N VAL A 27 -2.21 -2.42 0.00
CA VAL A 27 -1.73 -2.71 1.38
C VAL A 27 -0.21 -2.70 1.44
N ALA A 28 0.38 -1.53 1.29
CA ALA A 28 1.67 -1.30 1.90
C ALA A 28 1.45 -1.30 3.42
N ARG A 29 1.96 -2.32 4.13
CA ARG A 29 1.86 -2.38 5.60
C ARG A 29 3.01 -1.59 6.22
N LEU A 30 2.76 -0.96 7.37
CA LEU A 30 3.82 -0.38 8.16
C LEU A 30 4.70 -1.48 8.79
N PRO A 31 5.99 -1.19 9.08
CA PRO A 31 6.88 -2.12 9.77
C PRO A 31 6.31 -2.57 11.12
N ALA A 32 6.52 -3.84 11.47
CA ALA A 32 6.10 -4.40 12.76
C ALA A 32 7.14 -4.09 13.86
N PRO A 33 6.78 -3.37 14.94
CA PRO A 33 7.71 -3.00 16.01
C PRO A 33 8.31 -4.23 16.70
N GLY A 34 9.60 -4.20 17.04
CA GLY A 34 10.31 -5.32 17.66
C GLY A 34 10.68 -6.46 16.69
N ARG A 35 10.31 -6.38 15.42
CA ARG A 35 10.62 -7.38 14.39
C ARG A 35 11.16 -6.78 13.10
N GLU A 36 10.70 -5.59 12.77
CA GLU A 36 11.02 -4.88 11.54
C GLU A 36 11.31 -3.40 11.85
N SER A 37 12.24 -2.82 11.11
CA SER A 37 12.41 -1.38 10.97
C SER A 37 11.98 -0.97 9.57
N GLY A 38 11.81 0.32 9.31
CA GLY A 38 11.43 0.76 7.98
C GLY A 38 11.35 2.25 7.80
N SER A 39 11.38 2.69 6.55
CA SER A 39 11.20 4.08 6.12
C SER A 39 9.92 4.22 5.31
N TRP A 40 9.36 5.42 5.25
CA TRP A 40 8.27 5.76 4.35
C TRP A 40 8.26 7.26 4.04
N ASP A 41 7.68 7.62 2.90
CA ASP A 41 7.44 9.01 2.52
C ASP A 41 5.99 9.42 2.78
N TYR A 42 5.79 10.68 3.14
CA TYR A 42 4.51 11.37 3.08
C TYR A 42 4.46 12.20 1.80
N VAL A 43 3.49 11.93 0.94
CA VAL A 43 3.29 12.68 -0.31
C VAL A 43 2.00 13.49 -0.29
N ASP A 44 2.01 14.65 -0.95
CA ASP A 44 0.82 15.47 -1.17
C ASP A 44 -0.11 14.86 -2.24
N ALA A 45 -1.21 15.54 -2.56
CA ALA A 45 -2.16 15.10 -3.57
C ALA A 45 -1.59 15.08 -5.00
N ALA A 46 -0.52 15.83 -5.27
CA ALA A 46 0.19 15.86 -6.54
C ALA A 46 1.31 14.80 -6.62
N GLY A 47 1.60 14.09 -5.52
CA GLY A 47 2.65 13.07 -5.44
C GLY A 47 4.02 13.61 -5.03
N ASN A 48 4.12 14.86 -4.59
CA ASN A 48 5.38 15.43 -4.10
C ASN A 48 5.65 14.97 -2.67
N VAL A 49 6.89 14.62 -2.36
CA VAL A 49 7.31 14.29 -0.99
C VAL A 49 7.26 15.56 -0.13
N ILE A 50 6.44 15.53 0.92
CA ILE A 50 6.26 16.62 1.88
C ILE A 50 6.77 16.27 3.29
N GLY A 51 7.11 15.01 3.52
CA GLY A 51 7.73 14.53 4.76
C GLY A 51 8.17 13.08 4.60
N GLN A 52 8.87 12.55 5.60
CA GLN A 52 9.18 11.12 5.67
C GLN A 52 9.12 10.65 7.13
N GLY A 53 9.03 9.34 7.32
CA GLY A 53 9.08 8.70 8.62
C GLY A 53 9.96 7.47 8.60
N TRP A 54 10.46 7.14 9.78
CA TRP A 54 11.28 5.98 10.04
C TRP A 54 10.85 5.33 11.34
N MET A 55 10.76 4.01 11.37
CA MET A 55 10.60 3.20 12.58
C MET A 55 11.86 2.37 12.78
N ASP A 56 12.45 2.45 13.97
CA ASP A 56 13.55 1.56 14.34
C ASP A 56 13.05 0.21 14.88
N CYS A 57 14.00 -0.70 15.17
CA CYS A 57 13.69 -2.03 15.67
C CYS A 57 13.07 -2.07 17.07
N SER A 58 13.20 -0.99 17.86
CA SER A 58 12.53 -0.87 19.14
C SER A 58 11.06 -0.43 19.01
N GLY A 59 10.65 -0.05 17.79
CA GLY A 59 9.35 0.53 17.50
C GLY A 59 9.31 2.05 17.68
N GLN A 60 10.44 2.70 17.90
CA GLN A 60 10.50 4.15 17.99
C GLN A 60 10.32 4.74 16.59
N ILE A 61 9.31 5.60 16.46
CA ILE A 61 9.01 6.31 15.21
C ILE A 61 9.61 7.71 15.27
N THR A 62 10.32 8.08 14.22
CA THR A 62 10.81 9.44 13.98
C THR A 62 10.24 9.94 12.67
N ASN A 63 9.65 11.13 12.67
CA ASN A 63 9.10 11.77 11.48
C ASN A 63 9.78 13.12 11.25
N TRP A 64 9.90 13.50 9.98
CA TRP A 64 10.39 14.81 9.57
C TRP A 64 9.55 15.39 8.43
N GLY A 65 9.39 16.70 8.42
CA GLY A 65 8.49 17.39 7.49
C GLY A 65 7.02 17.23 7.85
N SER A 66 6.15 17.34 6.85
CA SER A 66 4.69 17.23 6.99
C SER A 66 4.23 15.77 6.95
N THR A 67 3.48 15.34 7.96
CA THR A 67 2.88 14.00 8.04
C THR A 67 1.41 13.97 7.58
N ASN A 68 0.88 15.09 7.07
CA ASN A 68 -0.51 15.21 6.60
C ASN A 68 -0.74 14.59 5.20
N GLY A 69 0.30 14.01 4.60
CA GLY A 69 0.26 13.39 3.29
C GLY A 69 -0.18 11.92 3.32
N ARG A 70 -0.23 11.30 2.14
CA ARG A 70 -0.42 9.85 1.99
C ARG A 70 0.92 9.13 2.16
N PHE A 71 0.91 7.92 2.70
CA PHE A 71 2.09 7.06 2.73
C PHE A 71 2.47 6.60 1.32
N ALA A 72 3.75 6.71 0.99
CA ALA A 72 4.37 6.24 -0.25
C ALA A 72 5.77 5.70 0.04
N ASN A 73 6.36 4.99 -0.92
CA ASN A 73 7.77 4.52 -0.88
C ASN A 73 8.15 3.86 0.45
N ILE A 74 7.35 2.89 0.92
CA ILE A 74 7.59 2.20 2.18
C ILE A 74 8.68 1.14 1.99
N GLU A 75 9.78 1.25 2.72
CA GLU A 75 10.83 0.24 2.79
C GLU A 75 10.81 -0.43 4.16
N ILE A 76 10.94 -1.76 4.20
CA ILE A 76 10.89 -2.55 5.45
C ILE A 76 12.13 -3.43 5.52
N PHE A 77 12.81 -3.37 6.66
CA PHE A 77 14.01 -4.15 6.99
C PHE A 77 13.72 -5.03 8.20
N ARG A 78 14.27 -6.25 8.24
CA ARG A 78 14.19 -7.10 9.43
C ARG A 78 15.15 -6.62 10.50
N CYS A 79 14.72 -6.74 11.75
CA CYS A 79 15.59 -6.59 12.89
C CYS A 79 16.44 -7.84 13.08
N ASN A 80 17.74 -7.65 13.32
CA ASN A 80 18.69 -8.71 13.63
C ASN A 80 19.02 -8.72 15.12
#